data_AF-A0A5B8NIW4-F1
#
_entry.id   AF-A0A5B8NIW4-F1
#
_cell.length_a   1.000
_cell.length_b   1.000
_cell.length_c   1.000
_cell.angle_alpha   90.00
_cell.angle_beta   90.00
_cell.angle_gamma   90.00
#
_symmetry.space_group_name_H-M   'P 1'
#
loop_
_entity.id
_entity.type
_entity.pdbx_description
1 polymer ?
#
loop_
_entity_poly.entity_id
_entity_poly.type
_entity_poly.pdbx_seq_one_letter_code
_entity_poly.pdbx_strand_id
1 'polypeptide(L)'
;MSSYQKLNSSWSNRIGMLIDWLPLIAITAFSLSAFLVYVSMRSQIVPAVFNELNTIAEIKEEQLESWFNQQQNTVLEASEVLGESPQIVEILESGGINPEEVPTIEALLEEVDLLENSYSVSLLNQSSIIVYSTKGSIEGSYQPIQNTSTYLTPENRDQVVPNFYASRRDAMPMITFATPLHNEEDQRVGFLAVDLDLDALNQEMRELPYTLELPSEEAPSLEVYLVGRISPEKNELVAHSVESHTLGDGISSPGIDEAILHRNSNQELYLNYNRNPVIGDYRWISEYNLALLSELKQYQIFAPARRLAAWIYGLGFSITALLSMILFLFKPKVKAKTNKL
;
A
#
# COMPACT_ATOMS: atom_id res chain seq x y z
N MET A 1 54.77 51.18 -37.13
CA MET A 1 55.23 50.34 -35.99
C MET A 1 54.24 50.27 -34.81
N SER A 2 53.33 51.25 -34.62
CA SER A 2 52.40 51.30 -33.46
C SER A 2 51.14 50.40 -33.57
N SER A 3 50.67 50.06 -34.77
CA SER A 3 49.46 49.26 -34.97
C SER A 3 49.63 47.75 -34.71
N TYR A 4 50.80 47.18 -35.05
CA TYR A 4 51.08 45.74 -34.91
C TYR A 4 51.25 45.30 -33.44
N GLN A 5 51.92 46.10 -32.60
CA GLN A 5 52.07 45.82 -31.17
C GLN A 5 50.74 45.89 -30.40
N LYS A 6 49.86 46.84 -30.76
CA LYS A 6 48.49 46.93 -30.20
C LYS A 6 47.62 45.75 -30.56
N LEU A 7 47.76 45.21 -31.78
CA LEU A 7 47.07 43.99 -32.18
C LEU A 7 47.53 42.79 -31.33
N ASN A 8 48.85 42.60 -31.19
CA ASN A 8 49.42 41.44 -30.49
C ASN A 8 49.09 41.42 -28.97
N SER A 9 49.06 42.59 -28.31
CA SER A 9 48.62 42.69 -26.91
C SER A 9 47.12 42.43 -26.72
N SER A 10 46.29 42.77 -27.71
CA SER A 10 44.85 42.48 -27.68
C SER A 10 44.58 40.98 -27.80
N TRP A 11 45.33 40.25 -28.63
CA TRP A 11 45.17 38.80 -28.81
C TRP A 11 45.56 37.99 -27.56
N SER A 12 46.67 38.34 -26.90
CA SER A 12 47.10 37.65 -25.67
C SER A 12 46.13 37.85 -24.50
N ASN A 13 45.52 39.04 -24.38
CA ASN A 13 44.48 39.32 -23.40
C ASN A 13 43.18 38.53 -23.66
N ARG A 14 42.75 38.43 -24.93
CA ARG A 14 41.58 37.62 -25.32
C ARG A 14 41.79 36.13 -25.05
N ILE A 15 42.99 35.60 -25.31
CA ILE A 15 43.34 34.20 -25.00
C ILE A 15 43.35 33.96 -23.49
N GLY A 16 43.87 34.91 -22.69
CA GLY A 16 43.83 34.84 -21.23
C GLY A 16 42.40 34.77 -20.69
N MET A 17 41.50 35.62 -21.22
CA MET A 17 40.08 35.57 -20.87
C MET A 17 39.45 34.23 -21.25
N LEU A 18 39.72 33.68 -22.44
CA LEU A 18 39.17 32.37 -22.82
C LEU A 18 39.62 31.23 -21.89
N ILE A 19 40.89 31.23 -21.45
CA ILE A 19 41.40 30.25 -20.48
C ILE A 19 40.69 30.39 -19.12
N ASP A 20 40.41 31.61 -18.70
CA ASP A 20 39.77 31.88 -17.39
C ASP A 20 38.27 31.52 -17.39
N TRP A 21 37.60 31.57 -18.55
CA TRP A 21 36.17 31.26 -18.69
C TRP A 21 35.87 29.79 -19.05
N LEU A 22 36.83 29.07 -19.64
CA LEU A 22 36.68 27.66 -20.04
C LEU A 22 36.16 26.75 -18.91
N PRO A 23 36.66 26.82 -17.65
CA PRO A 23 36.19 25.93 -16.59
C PRO A 23 34.72 26.18 -16.24
N LEU A 24 34.31 27.45 -16.22
CA LEU A 24 32.93 27.84 -15.93
C LEU A 24 31.98 27.32 -17.00
N ILE A 25 32.33 27.48 -18.28
CA ILE A 25 31.53 26.99 -19.41
C ILE A 25 31.44 25.46 -19.36
N ALA A 26 32.55 24.77 -19.13
CA ALA A 26 32.58 23.31 -19.07
C ALA A 26 31.76 22.77 -17.90
N ILE A 27 31.93 23.29 -16.68
CA ILE A 27 31.12 22.89 -15.51
C ILE A 27 29.64 23.13 -15.77
N THR A 28 29.28 24.27 -16.37
CA THR A 28 27.88 24.59 -16.71
C THR A 28 27.33 23.58 -17.73
N ALA A 29 28.09 23.27 -18.77
CA ALA A 29 27.69 22.30 -19.79
C ALA A 29 27.50 20.89 -19.21
N PHE A 30 28.42 20.43 -18.35
CA PHE A 30 28.29 19.12 -17.69
C PHE A 30 27.15 19.08 -16.67
N SER A 31 26.91 20.17 -15.93
CA SER A 31 25.77 20.30 -15.02
C SER A 31 24.44 20.22 -15.78
N LEU A 32 24.35 20.93 -16.91
CA LEU A 32 23.17 20.90 -17.77
C LEU A 32 22.97 19.51 -18.36
N SER A 33 24.03 18.86 -18.86
CA SER A 33 23.95 17.48 -19.38
C SER A 33 23.50 16.49 -18.31
N ALA A 34 24.07 16.54 -17.10
CA ALA A 34 23.67 15.69 -15.99
C ALA A 34 22.19 15.90 -15.61
N PHE A 35 21.74 17.15 -15.58
CA PHE A 35 20.33 17.49 -15.34
C PHE A 35 19.40 16.94 -16.43
N LEU A 36 19.75 17.14 -17.71
CA LEU A 36 18.95 16.64 -18.84
C LEU A 36 18.85 15.12 -18.84
N VAL A 37 19.94 14.42 -18.50
CA VAL A 37 19.93 12.96 -18.36
C VAL A 37 19.03 12.53 -17.21
N TYR A 38 19.10 13.19 -16.05
CA TYR A 38 18.21 12.90 -14.92
C TYR A 38 16.72 13.08 -15.30
N VAL A 39 16.38 14.19 -15.95
CA VAL A 39 15.00 14.47 -16.40
C VAL A 39 14.54 13.43 -17.43
N SER A 40 15.39 13.11 -18.41
CA SER A 40 15.09 12.10 -19.43
C SER A 40 14.85 10.71 -18.82
N MET A 41 15.67 10.30 -17.86
CA MET A 41 15.45 9.04 -17.14
C MET A 41 14.17 9.06 -16.31
N ARG A 42 13.89 10.18 -15.63
CA ARG A 42 12.64 10.31 -14.86
C ARG A 42 11.41 10.14 -15.76
N SER A 43 11.42 10.72 -16.97
CA SER A 43 10.31 10.55 -17.92
C SER A 43 10.11 9.13 -18.45
N GLN A 44 11.12 8.25 -18.30
CA GLN A 44 11.03 6.84 -18.69
C GLN A 44 10.67 5.93 -17.51
N ILE A 45 11.24 6.21 -16.33
CA ILE A 45 11.05 5.40 -15.12
C ILE A 45 9.62 5.55 -14.59
N VAL A 46 9.07 6.78 -14.53
CA VAL A 46 7.76 7.03 -13.91
C VAL A 46 6.64 6.24 -14.60
N PRO A 47 6.46 6.30 -15.94
CA PRO A 47 5.41 5.52 -16.59
C PRO A 47 5.56 4.01 -16.42
N ALA A 48 6.81 3.50 -16.44
CA ALA A 48 7.06 2.07 -16.23
C ALA A 48 6.68 1.62 -14.82
N VAL A 49 7.04 2.42 -13.80
CA VAL A 49 6.67 2.15 -12.40
C VAL A 49 5.16 2.24 -12.20
N PHE A 50 4.49 3.18 -12.86
CA PHE A 50 3.04 3.25 -12.80
C PHE A 50 2.36 2.04 -13.42
N ASN A 51 2.80 1.59 -14.59
CA ASN A 51 2.27 0.37 -15.20
C ASN A 51 2.47 -0.86 -14.32
N GLU A 52 3.61 -0.92 -13.65
CA GLU A 52 3.93 -1.96 -12.68
C GLU A 52 3.00 -1.93 -11.45
N LEU A 53 2.88 -0.76 -10.82
CA LEU A 53 1.99 -0.60 -9.67
C LEU A 53 0.53 -0.87 -10.02
N ASN A 54 0.09 -0.51 -11.23
CA ASN A 54 -1.22 -0.84 -11.76
C ASN A 54 -1.45 -2.35 -11.81
N THR A 55 -0.48 -3.09 -12.31
CA THR A 55 -0.55 -4.55 -12.44
C THR A 55 -0.62 -5.21 -11.06
N ILE A 56 0.18 -4.71 -10.12
CA ILE A 56 0.18 -5.19 -8.73
C ILE A 56 -1.16 -4.89 -8.06
N ALA A 57 -1.71 -3.69 -8.27
CA ALA A 57 -3.00 -3.31 -7.72
C ALA A 57 -4.14 -4.17 -8.30
N GLU A 58 -4.13 -4.49 -9.60
CA GLU A 58 -5.10 -5.41 -10.22
C GLU A 58 -5.04 -6.81 -9.62
N ILE A 59 -3.83 -7.37 -9.47
CA ILE A 59 -3.66 -8.70 -8.85
C ILE A 59 -4.13 -8.68 -7.39
N LYS A 60 -3.82 -7.61 -6.65
CA LYS A 60 -4.22 -7.47 -5.24
C LYS A 60 -5.72 -7.30 -5.07
N GLU A 61 -6.37 -6.61 -5.99
CA GLU A 61 -7.82 -6.48 -6.03
C GLU A 61 -8.50 -7.84 -6.29
N GLU A 62 -7.99 -8.64 -7.22
CA GLU A 62 -8.47 -10.01 -7.47
C GLU A 62 -8.24 -10.94 -6.26
N GLN A 63 -7.08 -10.86 -5.62
CA GLN A 63 -6.79 -11.62 -4.39
C GLN A 63 -7.73 -11.23 -3.24
N LEU A 64 -7.99 -9.93 -3.07
CA LEU A 64 -8.94 -9.43 -2.08
C LEU A 64 -10.35 -9.97 -2.34
N GLU A 65 -10.80 -9.94 -3.60
CA GLU A 65 -12.09 -10.49 -4.00
C GLU A 65 -12.18 -12.00 -3.75
N SER A 66 -11.15 -12.75 -4.13
CA SER A 66 -11.09 -14.19 -3.88
C SER A 66 -11.16 -14.50 -2.38
N TRP A 67 -10.40 -13.77 -1.56
CA TRP A 67 -10.41 -13.94 -0.11
C TRP A 67 -11.80 -13.68 0.47
N PHE A 68 -12.45 -12.57 0.10
CA PHE A 68 -13.81 -12.25 0.58
C PHE A 68 -14.84 -13.30 0.16
N ASN A 69 -14.80 -13.71 -1.11
CA ASN A 69 -15.68 -14.74 -1.65
C ASN A 69 -15.55 -16.07 -0.90
N GLN A 70 -14.31 -16.45 -0.55
CA GLN A 70 -14.04 -17.64 0.25
C GLN A 70 -14.65 -17.51 1.64
N GLN A 71 -14.40 -16.41 2.35
CA GLN A 71 -14.96 -16.21 3.69
C GLN A 71 -16.50 -16.22 3.70
N GLN A 72 -17.13 -15.58 2.72
CA GLN A 72 -18.59 -15.58 2.59
C GLN A 72 -19.14 -17.00 2.34
N ASN A 73 -18.50 -17.78 1.47
CA ASN A 73 -18.92 -19.16 1.19
C ASN A 73 -18.80 -20.04 2.42
N THR A 74 -17.65 -20.01 3.10
CA THR A 74 -17.44 -20.79 4.32
C THR A 74 -18.50 -20.49 5.37
N VAL A 75 -18.85 -19.22 5.59
CA VAL A 75 -19.89 -18.83 6.56
C VAL A 75 -21.28 -19.30 6.13
N LEU A 76 -21.62 -19.19 4.84
CA LEU A 76 -22.91 -19.64 4.32
C LEU A 76 -23.06 -21.17 4.39
N GLU A 77 -22.05 -21.92 3.94
CA GLU A 77 -22.02 -23.38 4.00
C GLU A 77 -22.10 -23.87 5.45
N ALA A 78 -21.34 -23.23 6.36
CA ALA A 78 -21.42 -23.55 7.77
C ALA A 78 -22.81 -23.28 8.36
N SER A 79 -23.51 -22.23 7.91
CA SER A 79 -24.85 -21.91 8.41
C SER A 79 -25.91 -22.93 8.00
N GLU A 80 -25.75 -23.56 6.83
CA GLU A 80 -26.61 -24.65 6.38
C GLU A 80 -26.41 -25.87 7.27
N VAL A 81 -25.17 -26.33 7.45
CA VAL A 81 -24.83 -27.50 8.28
C VAL A 81 -25.22 -27.30 9.75
N LEU A 82 -24.93 -26.14 10.33
CA LEU A 82 -25.23 -25.85 11.73
C LEU A 82 -26.72 -25.65 11.97
N GLY A 83 -27.46 -25.12 10.99
CA GLY A 83 -28.90 -24.93 11.08
C GLY A 83 -29.67 -26.25 11.16
N GLU A 84 -29.19 -27.27 10.46
CA GLU A 84 -29.76 -28.63 10.47
C GLU A 84 -29.39 -29.45 11.71
N SER A 85 -28.39 -29.02 12.50
CA SER A 85 -27.97 -29.74 13.71
C SER A 85 -29.01 -29.63 14.83
N PRO A 86 -29.59 -30.76 15.31
CA PRO A 86 -30.57 -30.74 16.39
C PRO A 86 -30.05 -30.12 17.69
N GLN A 87 -28.77 -30.31 17.98
CA GLN A 87 -28.11 -29.78 19.18
C GLN A 87 -28.03 -28.25 19.13
N ILE A 88 -27.69 -27.68 17.97
CA ILE A 88 -27.63 -26.23 17.79
C ILE A 88 -29.03 -25.63 17.90
N VAL A 89 -30.03 -26.25 17.26
CA VAL A 89 -31.44 -25.81 17.35
C VAL A 89 -31.91 -25.78 18.80
N GLU A 90 -31.68 -26.85 19.57
CA GLU A 90 -32.10 -26.95 20.97
C GLU A 90 -31.48 -25.84 21.85
N ILE A 91 -30.21 -25.52 21.66
CA ILE A 91 -29.51 -24.47 22.42
C ILE A 91 -30.02 -23.07 22.05
N LEU A 92 -30.29 -22.83 20.77
CA LEU A 92 -30.83 -21.56 20.30
C LEU A 92 -32.25 -21.32 20.83
N GLU A 93 -33.07 -22.36 20.91
CA GLU A 93 -34.45 -22.31 21.42
C GLU A 93 -34.52 -22.21 22.95
N SER A 94 -33.70 -22.98 23.67
CA SER A 94 -33.62 -22.95 25.13
C SER A 94 -32.98 -21.65 25.66
N GLY A 95 -32.18 -20.98 24.83
CA GLY A 95 -31.57 -19.68 25.13
C GLY A 95 -30.38 -19.77 26.08
N GLY A 96 -29.78 -20.95 26.22
CA GLY A 96 -28.61 -21.17 27.07
C GLY A 96 -27.96 -22.52 26.80
N ILE A 97 -26.65 -22.59 27.06
CA ILE A 97 -25.85 -23.79 26.85
C ILE A 97 -25.63 -24.55 28.16
N ASN A 98 -25.80 -25.87 28.13
CA ASN A 98 -25.35 -26.72 29.23
C ASN A 98 -23.84 -26.97 29.08
N PRO A 99 -23.00 -26.83 30.12
CA PRO A 99 -21.57 -27.11 30.03
C PRO A 99 -21.19 -28.48 29.44
N GLU A 100 -22.08 -29.47 29.49
CA GLU A 100 -21.88 -30.80 28.89
C GLU A 100 -21.98 -30.81 27.35
N GLU A 101 -22.62 -29.80 26.74
CA GLU A 101 -22.85 -29.70 25.29
C GLU A 101 -21.72 -28.96 24.56
N VAL A 102 -20.94 -28.15 25.29
CA VAL A 102 -19.83 -27.34 24.74
C VAL A 102 -18.88 -28.17 23.86
N PRO A 103 -18.37 -29.35 24.28
CA PRO A 103 -17.42 -30.10 23.45
C PRO A 103 -18.03 -30.60 22.15
N THR A 104 -19.35 -30.85 22.12
CA THR A 104 -20.05 -31.26 20.90
C THR A 104 -20.19 -30.11 19.93
N ILE A 105 -20.46 -28.90 20.42
CA ILE A 105 -20.55 -27.70 19.58
C ILE A 105 -19.18 -27.34 19.02
N GLU A 106 -18.13 -27.38 19.84
CA GLU A 106 -16.76 -27.13 19.38
C GLU A 106 -16.37 -28.10 18.26
N ALA A 107 -16.69 -29.39 18.40
CA ALA A 107 -16.45 -30.38 17.35
C ALA A 107 -17.22 -30.09 16.05
N LEU A 108 -18.47 -29.62 16.14
CA LEU A 108 -19.26 -29.23 14.98
C LEU A 108 -18.67 -27.98 14.30
N LEU A 109 -18.22 -26.99 15.07
CA LEU A 109 -17.59 -25.78 14.54
C LEU A 109 -16.22 -26.05 13.90
N GLU A 110 -15.48 -27.04 14.40
CA GLU A 110 -14.25 -27.54 13.79
C GLU A 110 -14.52 -28.24 12.46
N GLU A 111 -15.60 -29.03 12.37
CA GLU A 111 -15.97 -29.74 11.13
C GLU A 111 -16.29 -28.80 9.96
N VAL A 112 -16.87 -27.64 10.25
CA VAL A 112 -17.18 -26.60 9.25
C VAL A 112 -16.06 -25.57 9.06
N ASP A 113 -14.86 -25.87 9.57
CA ASP A 113 -13.63 -25.05 9.40
C ASP A 113 -13.77 -23.59 9.86
N LEU A 114 -14.67 -23.34 10.83
CA LEU A 114 -14.88 -22.01 11.38
C LEU A 114 -13.86 -21.66 12.47
N LEU A 115 -13.28 -22.65 13.15
CA LEU A 115 -12.34 -22.38 14.24
C LEU A 115 -10.94 -21.96 13.77
N GLU A 116 -10.49 -22.44 12.60
CA GLU A 116 -9.17 -22.08 12.07
C GLU A 116 -9.17 -20.73 11.34
N ASN A 117 -10.30 -20.36 10.70
CA ASN A 117 -10.40 -19.19 9.83
C ASN A 117 -11.13 -17.99 10.44
N SER A 118 -11.49 -18.04 11.73
CA SER A 118 -12.19 -16.94 12.40
C SER A 118 -11.49 -16.49 13.67
N TYR A 119 -11.63 -15.20 13.96
CA TYR A 119 -11.22 -14.65 15.25
C TYR A 119 -12.17 -15.10 16.36
N SER A 120 -13.48 -15.13 16.08
CA SER A 120 -14.48 -15.69 16.98
C SER A 120 -15.74 -16.15 16.27
N VAL A 121 -16.40 -17.15 16.84
CA VAL A 121 -17.70 -17.64 16.39
C VAL A 121 -18.70 -17.47 17.52
N SER A 122 -19.88 -16.99 17.19
CA SER A 122 -20.98 -16.82 18.13
C SER A 122 -22.29 -17.34 17.54
N LEU A 123 -23.05 -18.05 18.36
CA LEU A 123 -24.41 -18.47 18.05
C LEU A 123 -25.38 -17.56 18.78
N LEU A 124 -26.35 -17.02 18.05
CA LEU A 124 -27.32 -16.06 18.55
C LEU A 124 -28.72 -16.63 18.40
N ASN A 125 -29.56 -16.47 19.42
CA ASN A 125 -30.97 -16.82 19.32
C ASN A 125 -31.75 -15.83 18.43
N GLN A 126 -33.05 -16.06 18.24
CA GLN A 126 -33.93 -15.19 17.44
C GLN A 126 -33.98 -13.73 17.94
N SER A 127 -33.63 -13.47 19.20
CA SER A 127 -33.58 -12.13 19.79
C SER A 127 -32.19 -11.46 19.67
N SER A 128 -31.28 -12.06 18.91
CA SER A 128 -29.89 -11.62 18.74
C SER A 128 -29.08 -11.58 20.04
N ILE A 129 -29.41 -12.47 20.98
CA ILE A 129 -28.65 -12.67 22.21
C ILE A 129 -27.68 -13.82 21.96
N ILE A 130 -26.41 -13.61 22.29
CA ILE A 130 -25.36 -14.62 22.16
C ILE A 130 -25.63 -15.74 23.18
N VAL A 131 -25.91 -16.95 22.71
CA VAL A 131 -26.12 -18.13 23.56
C VAL A 131 -24.84 -18.95 23.74
N TYR A 132 -23.92 -18.85 22.77
CA TYR A 132 -22.61 -19.49 22.80
C TYR A 132 -21.58 -18.62 22.09
N SER A 133 -20.35 -18.56 22.60
CA SER A 133 -19.24 -17.90 21.92
C SER A 133 -17.89 -18.57 22.21
N THR A 134 -17.06 -18.74 21.18
CA THR A 134 -15.70 -19.28 21.34
C THR A 134 -14.79 -18.40 22.20
N LYS A 135 -15.13 -17.11 22.42
CA LYS A 135 -14.39 -16.21 23.31
C LYS A 135 -15.01 -16.05 24.70
N GLY A 136 -16.06 -16.80 25.04
CA GLY A 136 -16.71 -17.02 26.37
C GLY A 136 -17.18 -15.78 27.17
N SER A 137 -16.65 -14.60 26.89
CA SER A 137 -16.78 -13.37 27.68
C SER A 137 -17.97 -12.50 27.25
N ILE A 138 -18.73 -12.93 26.25
CA ILE A 138 -19.80 -12.16 25.62
C ILE A 138 -21.16 -12.88 25.62
N GLU A 139 -21.22 -14.09 26.17
CA GLU A 139 -22.48 -14.85 26.29
C GLU A 139 -23.52 -14.09 27.13
N GLY A 140 -24.78 -14.18 26.73
CA GLY A 140 -25.90 -13.41 27.28
C GLY A 140 -25.94 -11.94 26.84
N SER A 141 -24.96 -11.46 26.07
CA SER A 141 -24.96 -10.10 25.54
C SER A 141 -25.76 -10.00 24.25
N TYR A 142 -26.36 -8.83 24.02
CA TYR A 142 -27.02 -8.50 22.77
C TYR A 142 -25.98 -8.12 21.70
N GLN A 143 -26.04 -8.76 20.54
CA GLN A 143 -25.21 -8.42 19.39
C GLN A 143 -26.11 -7.95 18.23
N PRO A 144 -25.98 -6.70 17.78
CA PRO A 144 -26.72 -6.21 16.64
C PRO A 144 -26.33 -6.97 15.35
N ILE A 145 -27.31 -7.60 14.73
CA ILE A 145 -27.16 -8.23 13.39
C ILE A 145 -27.13 -7.17 12.29
N GLN A 146 -27.66 -5.98 12.59
CA GLN A 146 -27.64 -4.81 11.72
C GLN A 146 -26.81 -3.70 12.37
N ASN A 147 -26.12 -2.89 11.57
CA ASN A 147 -25.16 -1.81 11.91
C ASN A 147 -23.70 -2.22 12.07
N THR A 148 -23.37 -3.20 12.93
CA THR A 148 -21.97 -3.62 13.15
C THR A 148 -21.61 -4.89 12.40
N SER A 149 -22.60 -5.76 12.17
CA SER A 149 -22.43 -7.00 11.43
C SER A 149 -22.92 -6.83 9.98
N THR A 150 -22.28 -7.56 9.08
CA THR A 150 -22.65 -7.69 7.68
C THR A 150 -23.64 -8.83 7.54
N TYR A 151 -24.91 -8.51 7.28
CA TYR A 151 -25.95 -9.52 7.14
C TYR A 151 -25.83 -10.25 5.81
N LEU A 152 -25.51 -11.54 5.85
CA LEU A 152 -25.18 -12.37 4.71
C LEU A 152 -26.26 -13.45 4.53
N THR A 153 -26.74 -13.61 3.30
CA THR A 153 -27.64 -14.68 2.86
C THR A 153 -27.23 -15.14 1.45
N PRO A 154 -27.64 -16.34 1.00
CA PRO A 154 -27.35 -16.80 -0.36
C PRO A 154 -27.84 -15.82 -1.45
N GLU A 155 -28.93 -15.09 -1.20
CA GLU A 155 -29.52 -14.16 -2.17
C GLU A 155 -28.79 -12.82 -2.25
N ASN A 156 -28.13 -12.39 -1.17
CA ASN A 156 -27.50 -11.07 -1.08
C ASN A 156 -25.97 -11.12 -1.12
N ARG A 157 -25.36 -12.31 -1.16
CA ARG A 157 -23.92 -12.57 -1.15
C ARG A 157 -23.11 -11.60 -2.01
N ASP A 158 -23.47 -11.47 -3.28
CA ASP A 158 -22.71 -10.67 -4.26
C ASP A 158 -23.07 -9.17 -4.22
N GLN A 159 -24.03 -8.77 -3.37
CA GLN A 159 -24.54 -7.39 -3.26
C GLN A 159 -24.20 -6.76 -1.91
N VAL A 160 -23.80 -7.56 -0.93
CA VAL A 160 -23.53 -7.08 0.43
C VAL A 160 -22.10 -6.53 0.51
N VAL A 161 -21.99 -5.28 0.93
CA VAL A 161 -20.69 -4.66 1.20
C VAL A 161 -20.28 -4.97 2.64
N PRO A 162 -19.11 -5.59 2.87
CA PRO A 162 -18.61 -5.85 4.21
C PRO A 162 -18.49 -4.57 5.04
N ASN A 163 -19.00 -4.64 6.27
CA ASN A 163 -18.92 -3.56 7.23
C ASN A 163 -17.69 -3.73 8.12
N PHE A 164 -16.68 -2.89 7.90
CA PHE A 164 -15.50 -2.81 8.74
C PHE A 164 -15.76 -1.91 9.94
N TYR A 165 -15.34 -2.35 11.13
CA TYR A 165 -15.43 -1.56 12.35
C TYR A 165 -14.19 -1.75 13.23
N ALA A 166 -13.90 -0.77 14.08
CA ALA A 166 -12.90 -0.94 15.12
C ALA A 166 -13.50 -1.72 16.31
N SER A 167 -12.90 -2.85 16.66
CA SER A 167 -13.29 -3.63 17.85
C SER A 167 -13.18 -2.78 19.11
N ARG A 168 -14.19 -2.86 19.98
CA ARG A 168 -14.18 -2.12 21.26
C ARG A 168 -13.12 -2.60 22.24
N ARG A 169 -12.59 -3.82 22.05
CA ARG A 169 -11.69 -4.47 23.01
C ARG A 169 -10.24 -4.03 22.80
N ASP A 170 -9.79 -4.05 21.55
CA ASP A 170 -8.40 -3.91 21.13
C ASP A 170 -8.21 -2.81 20.07
N ALA A 171 -9.28 -2.14 19.65
CA ALA A 171 -9.27 -1.12 18.59
C ALA A 171 -8.71 -1.61 17.25
N MET A 172 -8.74 -2.93 17.04
CA MET A 172 -8.32 -3.52 15.77
C MET A 172 -9.47 -3.47 14.76
N PRO A 173 -9.18 -3.25 13.47
CA PRO A 173 -10.17 -3.43 12.42
C PRO A 173 -10.71 -4.86 12.44
N MET A 174 -12.03 -5.01 12.34
CA MET A 174 -12.72 -6.30 12.27
C MET A 174 -13.87 -6.25 11.28
N ILE A 175 -14.27 -7.44 10.83
CA ILE A 175 -15.47 -7.68 10.05
C ILE A 175 -16.24 -8.80 10.76
N THR A 176 -17.54 -8.64 10.86
CA THR A 176 -18.43 -9.72 11.34
C THR A 176 -19.40 -10.07 10.23
N PHE A 177 -19.45 -11.33 9.80
CA PHE A 177 -20.54 -11.86 8.99
C PHE A 177 -21.63 -12.43 9.91
N ALA A 178 -22.88 -12.09 9.64
CA ALA A 178 -24.03 -12.63 10.35
C ALA A 178 -25.01 -13.24 9.37
N THR A 179 -25.27 -14.54 9.49
CA THR A 179 -26.16 -15.31 8.60
C THR A 179 -27.24 -16.01 9.41
N PRO A 180 -28.50 -16.07 8.93
CA PRO A 180 -29.56 -16.81 9.62
C PRO A 180 -29.30 -18.32 9.62
N LEU A 181 -29.63 -18.97 10.73
CA LEU A 181 -29.67 -20.42 10.85
C LEU A 181 -31.10 -20.90 10.66
N HIS A 182 -31.32 -21.83 9.73
CA HIS A 182 -32.62 -22.45 9.44
C HIS A 182 -32.57 -23.93 9.79
N ASN A 183 -33.64 -24.45 10.40
CA ASN A 183 -33.77 -25.88 10.68
C ASN A 183 -34.23 -26.67 9.43
N GLU A 184 -34.36 -28.00 9.54
CA GLU A 184 -34.84 -28.87 8.46
C GLU A 184 -36.25 -28.49 7.92
N GLU A 185 -37.05 -27.75 8.69
CA GLU A 185 -38.36 -27.23 8.28
C GLU A 185 -38.29 -25.84 7.59
N ASP A 186 -37.09 -25.36 7.28
CA ASP A 186 -36.81 -24.02 6.73
C ASP A 186 -37.26 -22.87 7.67
N GLN A 187 -37.35 -23.15 8.97
CA GLN A 187 -37.69 -22.15 9.99
C GLN A 187 -36.42 -21.57 10.59
N ARG A 188 -36.34 -20.23 10.63
CA ARG A 188 -35.20 -19.54 11.24
C ARG A 188 -35.18 -19.76 12.76
N VAL A 189 -34.17 -20.45 13.25
CA VAL A 189 -33.97 -20.75 14.69
C VAL A 189 -33.02 -19.77 15.38
N GLY A 190 -32.20 -19.06 14.62
CA GLY A 190 -31.25 -18.09 15.17
C GLY A 190 -30.34 -17.50 14.10
N PHE A 191 -29.13 -17.12 14.51
CA PHE A 191 -28.10 -16.58 13.64
C PHE A 191 -26.72 -17.08 14.04
N LEU A 192 -25.89 -17.30 13.03
CA LEU A 192 -24.46 -17.50 13.18
C LEU A 192 -23.78 -16.15 12.95
N ALA A 193 -22.95 -15.72 13.89
CA ALA A 193 -22.07 -14.57 13.73
C ALA A 193 -20.61 -15.01 13.78
N VAL A 194 -19.84 -14.64 12.76
CA VAL A 194 -18.43 -14.98 12.61
C VAL A 194 -17.63 -13.70 12.50
N ASP A 195 -16.78 -13.45 13.49
CA ASP A 195 -15.78 -12.39 13.44
C ASP A 195 -14.57 -12.92 12.68
N LEU A 196 -14.22 -12.28 11.56
CA LEU A 196 -13.09 -12.72 10.75
C LEU A 196 -11.76 -12.32 11.38
N ASP A 197 -10.76 -13.18 11.22
CA ASP A 197 -9.38 -12.82 11.49
C ASP A 197 -8.78 -12.09 10.28
N LEU A 198 -8.43 -10.81 10.47
CA LEU A 198 -7.80 -10.01 9.42
C LEU A 198 -6.29 -10.27 9.32
N ASP A 199 -5.70 -11.12 10.16
CA ASP A 199 -4.31 -11.52 10.02
C ASP A 199 -4.07 -12.33 8.74
N ALA A 200 -5.03 -13.17 8.33
CA ALA A 200 -5.00 -13.84 7.03
C ALA A 200 -4.99 -12.81 5.89
N LEU A 201 -5.85 -11.78 5.96
CA LEU A 201 -5.86 -10.70 4.98
C LEU A 201 -4.54 -9.90 4.99
N ASN A 202 -3.95 -9.65 6.17
CA ASN A 202 -2.63 -9.03 6.28
C ASN A 202 -1.55 -9.87 5.60
N GLN A 203 -1.61 -11.20 5.72
CA GLN A 203 -0.71 -12.10 5.03
C GLN A 203 -0.88 -12.00 3.51
N GLU A 204 -2.12 -12.02 3.00
CA GLU A 204 -2.39 -11.82 1.58
C GLU A 204 -1.79 -10.49 1.08
N MET A 205 -1.86 -9.42 1.86
CA MET A 205 -1.25 -8.14 1.48
C MET A 205 0.29 -8.17 1.48
N ARG A 206 0.92 -9.01 2.32
CA ARG A 206 2.39 -9.16 2.39
C ARG A 206 2.96 -9.99 1.25
N GLU A 207 2.20 -10.96 0.76
CA GLU A 207 2.65 -11.86 -0.31
C GLU A 207 2.73 -11.12 -1.64
N LEU A 208 3.94 -10.74 -2.06
CA LEU A 208 4.11 -10.09 -3.35
C LEU A 208 3.89 -11.09 -4.48
N PRO A 209 3.08 -10.75 -5.51
CA PRO A 209 2.76 -11.69 -6.57
C PRO A 209 4.00 -12.08 -7.41
N TYR A 210 5.06 -11.27 -7.36
CA TYR A 210 6.35 -11.53 -7.99
C TYR A 210 7.43 -10.59 -7.46
N THR A 211 8.68 -10.79 -7.89
CA THR A 211 9.80 -9.88 -7.56
C THR A 211 9.73 -8.66 -8.47
N LEU A 212 9.64 -7.46 -7.90
CA LEU A 212 9.72 -6.23 -8.69
C LEU A 212 11.09 -6.14 -9.37
N GLU A 213 11.12 -6.30 -10.69
CA GLU A 213 12.30 -6.10 -11.54
C GLU A 213 12.56 -4.60 -11.77
N LEU A 214 12.69 -3.85 -10.67
CA LEU A 214 13.02 -2.45 -10.74
C LEU A 214 14.52 -2.25 -10.87
N PRO A 215 14.99 -1.17 -11.52
CA PRO A 215 16.41 -0.94 -11.78
C PRO A 215 17.25 -0.61 -10.52
N SER A 216 16.75 -0.91 -9.32
CA SER A 216 17.40 -0.64 -8.03
C SER A 216 18.24 -1.84 -7.58
N GLU A 217 19.46 -1.57 -7.07
CA GLU A 217 20.32 -2.60 -6.45
C GLU A 217 19.82 -3.05 -5.06
N GLU A 218 19.00 -2.24 -4.41
CA GLU A 218 18.27 -2.60 -3.20
C GLU A 218 16.84 -2.95 -3.60
N ALA A 219 16.31 -4.07 -3.08
CA ALA A 219 14.92 -4.43 -3.28
C ALA A 219 14.04 -3.24 -2.85
N PRO A 220 13.30 -2.62 -3.78
CA PRO A 220 12.50 -1.46 -3.45
C PRO A 220 11.42 -1.89 -2.45
N SER A 221 11.22 -1.06 -1.43
CA SER A 221 10.22 -1.31 -0.41
C SER A 221 8.86 -0.95 -0.99
N LEU A 222 8.25 -1.87 -1.73
CA LEU A 222 6.86 -1.78 -2.12
C LEU A 222 5.99 -1.88 -0.86
N GLU A 223 5.17 -0.88 -0.65
CA GLU A 223 4.16 -0.86 0.40
C GLU A 223 2.79 -1.02 -0.27
N VAL A 224 2.07 -2.10 0.06
CA VAL A 224 0.70 -2.32 -0.39
C VAL A 224 -0.19 -2.38 0.85
N TYR A 225 -1.25 -1.59 0.87
CA TYR A 225 -2.11 -1.51 2.05
C TYR A 225 -3.55 -1.14 1.68
N LEU A 226 -4.47 -1.58 2.53
CA LEU A 226 -5.89 -1.29 2.47
C LEU A 226 -6.23 -0.24 3.53
N VAL A 227 -7.01 0.74 3.13
CA VAL A 227 -7.50 1.81 3.99
C VAL A 227 -9.02 1.81 3.97
N GLY A 228 -9.62 1.94 5.14
CA GLY A 228 -11.06 2.03 5.30
C GLY A 228 -11.43 3.13 6.29
N ARG A 229 -12.70 3.53 6.28
CA ARG A 229 -13.27 4.41 7.31
C ARG A 229 -13.98 3.57 8.37
N ILE A 230 -13.20 2.94 9.24
CA ILE A 230 -13.72 2.05 10.30
C ILE A 230 -14.19 2.83 11.54
N SER A 231 -13.74 4.08 11.68
CA SER A 231 -14.21 5.05 12.67
C SER A 231 -14.88 6.24 11.96
N PRO A 232 -15.90 6.90 12.57
CA PRO A 232 -16.68 7.94 11.91
C PRO A 232 -15.87 9.12 11.36
N GLU A 233 -14.71 9.40 11.94
CA GLU A 233 -13.93 10.62 11.70
C GLU A 233 -12.56 10.39 11.05
N LYS A 234 -12.12 9.14 10.91
CA LYS A 234 -10.72 8.82 10.59
C LYS A 234 -10.63 7.70 9.55
N ASN A 235 -9.66 7.85 8.63
CA ASN A 235 -9.23 6.76 7.78
C ASN A 235 -8.20 5.93 8.56
N GLU A 236 -8.29 4.62 8.47
CA GLU A 236 -7.44 3.69 9.23
C GLU A 236 -6.95 2.55 8.33
N LEU A 237 -5.79 2.01 8.67
CA LEU A 237 -5.25 0.83 8.00
C LEU A 237 -6.12 -0.38 8.36
N VAL A 238 -6.66 -1.03 7.33
CA VAL A 238 -7.43 -2.27 7.45
C VAL A 238 -6.51 -3.47 7.32
N ALA A 239 -5.62 -3.44 6.32
CA ALA A 239 -4.58 -4.45 6.13
C ALA A 239 -3.33 -3.83 5.50
N HIS A 240 -2.15 -4.41 5.75
CA HIS A 240 -0.89 -3.82 5.29
C HIS A 240 0.25 -4.82 5.07
N SER A 241 1.09 -4.55 4.07
CA SER A 241 2.25 -5.39 3.71
C SER A 241 3.49 -5.20 4.59
N VAL A 242 3.54 -4.16 5.44
CA VAL A 242 4.70 -3.85 6.31
C VAL A 242 4.21 -3.56 7.71
N GLU A 243 4.79 -4.21 8.73
CA GLU A 243 4.43 -3.99 10.15
C GLU A 243 4.31 -2.50 10.47
N SER A 244 3.07 -2.06 10.70
CA SER A 244 2.75 -0.68 11.07
C SER A 244 2.37 -0.63 12.55
N HIS A 245 2.96 0.31 13.28
CA HIS A 245 2.66 0.55 14.70
C HIS A 245 1.68 1.72 14.91
N THR A 246 1.03 2.20 13.85
CA THR A 246 0.10 3.33 13.92
C THR A 246 -1.34 2.84 14.13
N LEU A 247 -1.65 2.47 15.37
CA LEU A 247 -3.03 2.22 15.80
C LEU A 247 -3.60 3.50 16.44
N GLY A 248 -4.74 3.99 15.93
CA GLY A 248 -5.58 5.01 16.59
C GLY A 248 -5.39 6.49 16.16
N ASP A 249 -4.24 6.84 15.58
CA ASP A 249 -4.01 8.15 14.97
C ASP A 249 -4.25 8.04 13.46
N GLY A 250 -5.50 8.26 13.04
CA GLY A 250 -5.94 8.11 11.65
C GLY A 250 -4.98 8.65 10.61
N ILE A 251 -4.93 7.99 9.47
CA ILE A 251 -3.98 8.26 8.38
C ILE A 251 -4.59 9.16 7.31
N SER A 252 -3.75 9.98 6.68
CA SER A 252 -4.15 10.83 5.55
C SER A 252 -2.95 11.05 4.64
N SER A 253 -3.22 11.03 3.34
CA SER A 253 -2.31 11.40 2.26
C SER A 253 -3.16 11.82 1.07
N PRO A 254 -2.62 12.55 0.09
CA PRO A 254 -3.36 12.88 -1.12
C PRO A 254 -3.97 11.64 -1.80
N GLY A 255 -3.23 10.53 -1.89
CA GLY A 255 -3.74 9.29 -2.47
C GLY A 255 -4.87 8.65 -1.66
N ILE A 256 -4.74 8.62 -0.32
CA ILE A 256 -5.79 8.11 0.58
C ILE A 256 -7.04 8.96 0.47
N ASP A 257 -6.89 10.28 0.50
CA ASP A 257 -8.00 11.22 0.51
C ASP A 257 -8.74 11.20 -0.84
N GLU A 258 -8.02 11.13 -1.97
CA GLU A 258 -8.64 10.94 -3.29
C GLU A 258 -9.42 9.63 -3.40
N ALA A 259 -8.84 8.52 -2.94
CA ALA A 259 -9.51 7.22 -3.01
C ALA A 259 -10.73 7.14 -2.07
N ILE A 260 -10.60 7.55 -0.80
CA ILE A 260 -11.67 7.41 0.19
C ILE A 260 -12.73 8.52 0.09
N LEU A 261 -12.32 9.79 -0.05
CA LEU A 261 -13.27 10.92 -0.03
C LEU A 261 -13.89 11.14 -1.40
N HIS A 262 -13.08 11.08 -2.45
CA HIS A 262 -13.53 11.38 -3.81
C HIS A 262 -13.91 10.13 -4.60
N ARG A 263 -13.66 8.92 -4.07
CA ARG A 263 -13.92 7.64 -4.73
C ARG A 263 -13.25 7.56 -6.10
N ASN A 264 -12.03 8.09 -6.16
CA ASN A 264 -11.23 8.17 -7.37
C ASN A 264 -10.12 7.13 -7.36
N SER A 265 -9.80 6.62 -8.54
CA SER A 265 -8.64 5.75 -8.76
C SER A 265 -7.70 6.43 -9.73
N ASN A 266 -6.42 6.59 -9.35
CA ASN A 266 -5.43 7.27 -10.17
C ASN A 266 -4.00 6.98 -9.72
N GLN A 267 -3.05 7.52 -10.48
CA GLN A 267 -1.62 7.39 -10.30
C GLN A 267 -0.97 8.75 -10.13
N GLU A 268 -0.17 8.92 -9.09
CA GLU A 268 0.46 10.21 -8.82
C GLU A 268 1.78 10.10 -8.03
N LEU A 269 2.58 11.17 -8.09
CA LEU A 269 3.71 11.38 -7.18
C LEU A 269 3.26 12.29 -6.05
N TYR A 270 3.23 11.77 -4.82
CA TYR A 270 2.76 12.51 -3.66
C TYR A 270 3.57 12.15 -2.40
N LEU A 271 3.21 12.77 -1.28
CA LEU A 271 3.73 12.39 0.04
C LEU A 271 2.75 11.40 0.67
N ASN A 272 3.22 10.22 1.04
CA ASN A 272 2.36 9.24 1.71
C ASN A 272 2.03 9.64 3.16
N TYR A 273 1.28 8.80 3.87
CA TYR A 273 0.85 9.08 5.25
C TYR A 273 2.04 9.24 6.23
N ASN A 274 3.17 8.60 5.92
CA ASN A 274 4.44 8.75 6.63
C ASN A 274 5.29 9.94 6.15
N ARG A 275 4.73 10.82 5.30
CA ARG A 275 5.37 11.99 4.68
C ARG A 275 6.59 11.66 3.80
N ASN A 276 6.65 10.44 3.27
CA ASN A 276 7.69 10.04 2.32
C ASN A 276 7.24 10.34 0.89
N PRO A 277 8.10 10.90 0.02
CA PRO A 277 7.80 11.03 -1.40
C PRO A 277 7.71 9.66 -2.06
N VAL A 278 6.52 9.34 -2.58
CA VAL A 278 6.22 8.07 -3.23
C VAL A 278 5.77 8.29 -4.67
N ILE A 279 5.91 7.25 -5.47
CA ILE A 279 5.15 7.03 -6.70
C ILE A 279 4.06 6.05 -6.27
N GLY A 280 2.79 6.44 -6.38
CA GLY A 280 1.69 5.64 -5.87
C GLY A 280 0.60 5.43 -6.90
N ASP A 281 0.02 4.24 -6.88
CA ASP A 281 -1.27 3.89 -7.47
C ASP A 281 -2.28 3.77 -6.32
N TYR A 282 -3.39 4.50 -6.39
CA TYR A 282 -4.46 4.43 -5.40
C TYR A 282 -5.77 4.15 -6.11
N ARG A 283 -6.59 3.27 -5.51
CA ARG A 283 -7.84 2.82 -6.10
C ARG A 283 -8.93 2.74 -5.06
N TRP A 284 -10.12 3.20 -5.43
CA TRP A 284 -11.34 2.95 -4.68
C TRP A 284 -11.98 1.64 -5.14
N ILE A 285 -12.16 0.71 -4.20
CA ILE A 285 -12.83 -0.58 -4.42
C ILE A 285 -14.21 -0.50 -3.78
N SER A 286 -15.23 -0.22 -4.61
CA SER A 286 -16.60 0.05 -4.17
C SER A 286 -17.26 -1.10 -3.44
N GLU A 287 -16.93 -2.32 -3.85
CA GLU A 287 -17.46 -3.60 -3.40
C GLU A 287 -17.14 -3.84 -1.92
N TYR A 288 -16.06 -3.26 -1.42
CA TYR A 288 -15.58 -3.42 -0.04
C TYR A 288 -15.54 -2.11 0.75
N ASN A 289 -15.89 -0.97 0.14
CA ASN A 289 -15.69 0.37 0.71
C ASN A 289 -14.25 0.63 1.20
N LEU A 290 -13.27 0.13 0.45
CA LEU A 290 -11.85 0.25 0.77
C LEU A 290 -11.11 1.05 -0.30
N ALA A 291 -10.02 1.69 0.11
CA ALA A 291 -8.98 2.12 -0.80
C ALA A 291 -7.81 1.13 -0.77
N LEU A 292 -7.36 0.70 -1.95
CA LEU A 292 -6.13 -0.04 -2.13
C LEU A 292 -5.04 0.91 -2.60
N LEU A 293 -3.90 0.91 -1.91
CA LEU A 293 -2.76 1.73 -2.26
C LEU A 293 -1.53 0.84 -2.48
N SER A 294 -0.83 1.11 -3.58
CA SER A 294 0.46 0.50 -3.91
C SER A 294 1.49 1.61 -4.09
N GLU A 295 2.49 1.67 -3.22
CA GLU A 295 3.44 2.79 -3.13
C GLU A 295 4.90 2.36 -3.17
N LEU A 296 5.71 3.15 -3.88
CA LEU A 296 7.16 2.99 -3.95
C LEU A 296 7.88 4.30 -3.62
N LYS A 297 8.89 4.24 -2.77
CA LYS A 297 9.65 5.43 -2.35
C LYS A 297 10.48 5.98 -3.51
N GLN A 298 10.25 7.25 -3.87
CA GLN A 298 10.89 7.90 -5.02
C GLN A 298 12.43 7.86 -4.95
N TYR A 299 13.01 7.92 -3.75
CA TYR A 299 14.46 7.89 -3.62
C TYR A 299 15.06 6.54 -4.05
N GLN A 300 14.37 5.41 -3.83
CA GLN A 300 14.83 4.08 -4.27
C GLN A 300 14.72 3.99 -5.79
N ILE A 301 13.56 4.35 -6.32
CA ILE A 301 13.24 4.29 -7.75
C ILE A 301 14.18 5.15 -8.61
N PHE A 302 14.51 6.37 -8.17
CA PHE A 302 15.39 7.26 -8.92
C PHE A 302 16.88 7.08 -8.61
N ALA A 303 17.28 6.09 -7.81
CA ALA A 303 18.70 5.84 -7.52
C ALA A 303 19.56 5.65 -8.79
N PRO A 304 19.12 4.89 -9.82
CA PRO A 304 19.90 4.71 -11.05
C PRO A 304 20.12 6.02 -11.81
N ALA A 305 19.06 6.84 -11.90
CA ALA A 305 19.13 8.14 -12.56
C ALA A 305 20.07 9.11 -11.84
N ARG A 306 20.02 9.14 -10.49
CA ARG A 306 20.95 9.96 -9.70
C ARG A 306 22.40 9.52 -9.86
N ARG A 307 22.66 8.20 -9.87
CA ARG A 307 24.01 7.65 -10.07
C ARG A 307 24.56 8.02 -11.44
N LEU A 308 23.80 7.87 -12.52
CA LEU A 308 24.24 8.23 -13.86
C LEU A 308 24.53 9.74 -13.98
N ALA A 309 23.63 10.59 -13.46
CA ALA A 309 23.84 12.03 -13.43
C ALA A 309 25.10 12.42 -12.64
N ALA A 310 25.32 11.79 -11.48
CA ALA A 310 26.51 12.00 -10.66
C ALA A 310 27.79 11.56 -11.39
N TRP A 311 27.75 10.44 -12.12
CA TRP A 311 28.87 9.97 -12.95
C TRP A 311 29.23 10.96 -14.06
N ILE A 312 28.24 11.44 -14.81
CA ILE A 312 28.43 12.44 -15.87
C ILE A 312 29.05 13.72 -15.30
N TYR A 313 28.49 14.21 -14.19
CA TYR A 313 29.00 15.40 -13.53
C TYR A 313 30.43 15.20 -13.01
N GLY A 314 30.72 14.09 -12.33
CA GLY A 314 32.04 13.79 -11.75
C GLY A 314 33.12 13.62 -12.81
N LEU A 315 32.83 12.91 -13.91
CA LEU A 315 33.74 12.80 -15.06
C LEU A 315 33.97 14.15 -15.72
N GLY A 316 32.91 14.90 -15.97
CA GLY A 316 32.99 16.23 -16.56
C GLY A 316 33.81 17.21 -15.72
N PHE A 317 33.61 17.18 -14.40
CA PHE A 317 34.39 17.96 -13.45
C PHE A 317 35.86 17.56 -13.47
N SER A 318 36.15 16.26 -13.46
CA SER A 318 37.52 15.74 -13.48
C SER A 318 38.28 16.15 -14.75
N ILE A 319 37.64 16.01 -15.92
CA ILE A 319 38.22 16.44 -17.20
C ILE A 319 38.44 17.95 -17.21
N THR A 320 37.47 18.72 -16.73
CA THR A 320 37.56 20.19 -16.65
C THR A 320 38.72 20.62 -15.74
N ALA A 321 38.86 20.00 -14.57
CA ALA A 321 39.94 20.28 -13.64
C ALA A 321 41.32 19.98 -14.25
N LEU A 322 41.48 18.83 -14.90
CA LEU A 322 42.71 18.44 -15.59
C LEU A 322 43.07 19.42 -16.72
N LEU A 323 42.12 19.76 -17.59
CA LEU A 323 42.35 20.70 -18.69
C LEU A 323 42.68 22.11 -18.18
N SER A 324 41.99 22.57 -17.13
CA SER A 324 42.24 23.87 -16.50
C SER A 324 43.65 23.93 -15.90
N MET A 325 44.06 22.86 -15.21
CA MET A 325 45.41 22.75 -14.66
C MET A 325 46.48 22.81 -15.76
N ILE A 326 46.30 22.06 -16.85
CA ILE A 326 47.22 22.07 -18.00
C ILE A 326 47.29 23.47 -18.60
N LEU A 327 46.16 24.09 -18.93
CA LEU A 327 46.13 25.43 -19.55
C LEU A 327 46.74 26.50 -18.64
N PHE A 328 46.52 26.41 -17.33
CA PHE A 328 47.13 27.32 -16.36
C PHE A 328 48.66 27.21 -16.35
N LEU A 329 49.22 25.99 -16.43
CA LEU A 329 50.67 25.76 -16.52
C LEU A 329 51.27 26.32 -17.83
N PHE A 330 50.52 26.33 -18.94
CA PHE A 330 50.97 26.87 -20.22
C PHE A 330 50.72 28.39 -20.40
N LYS A 331 49.82 29.00 -19.62
CA LYS A 331 49.50 30.44 -19.63
C LYS A 331 50.76 31.36 -19.63
N PRO A 332 51.79 31.16 -18.77
CA PRO A 332 52.99 31.99 -18.80
C PRO A 332 53.86 31.81 -20.06
N LYS A 333 53.91 30.60 -20.64
CA LYS A 333 54.68 30.32 -21.87
C LYS A 333 54.04 30.99 -23.10
N VAL A 334 52.71 31.06 -23.16
CA VAL A 334 51.95 31.71 -24.23
C VAL A 334 52.13 33.24 -24.19
N LYS A 335 52.12 33.84 -22.99
CA LYS A 335 52.43 35.29 -22.81
C LYS A 335 53.87 35.63 -23.19
N ALA A 336 54.84 34.77 -22.88
CA ALA A 336 56.25 35.01 -23.21
C ALA A 336 56.56 34.94 -24.71
N LYS A 337 55.85 34.07 -25.46
CA LYS A 337 56.05 33.91 -26.91
C LYS A 337 55.37 35.02 -27.73
N THR A 338 54.25 35.56 -27.24
CA THR A 338 53.55 36.69 -27.88
C THR A 338 54.28 38.02 -27.69
N ASN A 339 55.01 38.25 -26.59
CA ASN A 339 55.85 39.44 -26.41
C ASN A 339 57.18 39.43 -27.20
N LYS A 340 57.57 38.30 -27.80
CA LYS A 340 58.82 38.16 -28.58
C LYS A 340 58.61 38.27 -30.10
N LEU A 341 57.37 38.50 -30.56
CA LEU A 341 56.97 38.76 -31.94
C LEU A 341 56.40 40.18 -32.03
#